data_AF-A0A0C1JP51-F1
#
_entry.id   AF-A0A0C1JP51-F1
#
_cell.length_a   1.000
_cell.length_b   1.000
_cell.length_c   1.000
_cell.angle_alpha   90.00
_cell.angle_beta   90.00
_cell.angle_gamma   90.00
#
_symmetry.space_group_name_H-M   'P 1'
#
loop_
_entity.id
_entity.type
_entity.pdbx_description
1 polymer ?
#
loop_
_entity_poly.entity_id
_entity_poly.type
_entity_poly.pdbx_seq_one_letter_code
_entity_poly.pdbx_strand_id
1 'polypeptide(L)'
;MRLIPPDPRAIMTTGKCIKLMVINGLGFTSCPLYLEAQLYASKPVERLLGRACKSENVSGDRLGRALDRCYEYGCDAIFSAIALQACSKFNVNKKFQHLDTTSMSVQGQYSSEEQVPIITFGHSKDYRPDLTQFMISLICSQDGDVPLL
;
A
#
# COMPACT_ATOMS: atom_id res chain seq x y z
N MET A 1 4.00 -10.20 13.79
CA MET A 1 2.59 -9.92 13.49
C MET A 1 2.19 -10.65 12.23
N ARG A 2 1.02 -11.33 12.21
CA ARG A 2 0.51 -12.05 11.04
C ARG A 2 -0.94 -11.61 10.83
N LEU A 3 -1.14 -10.65 9.93
CA LEU A 3 -2.45 -10.04 9.67
C LEU A 3 -3.27 -10.90 8.72
N ILE A 4 -2.70 -11.16 7.53
CA ILE A 4 -3.33 -11.98 6.50
C ILE A 4 -2.82 -13.43 6.64
N PRO A 5 -3.71 -14.42 6.83
CA PRO A 5 -3.30 -15.82 6.89
C PRO A 5 -2.70 -16.26 5.54
N PRO A 6 -1.65 -17.09 5.53
CA PRO A 6 -1.11 -17.58 4.28
C PRO A 6 -2.08 -18.57 3.64
N ASP A 7 -2.03 -18.63 2.33
CA ASP A 7 -2.62 -19.73 1.59
C ASP A 7 -1.64 -20.91 1.59
N PRO A 8 -2.01 -22.08 2.12
CA PRO A 8 -1.12 -23.24 2.18
C PRO A 8 -0.72 -23.76 0.78
N ARG A 9 -1.46 -23.41 -0.27
CA ARG A 9 -1.16 -23.78 -1.66
C ARG A 9 -0.18 -22.79 -2.30
N ALA A 10 0.02 -21.61 -1.72
CA ALA A 10 0.85 -20.57 -2.29
C ALA A 10 2.32 -20.73 -1.89
N ILE A 11 3.19 -20.90 -2.89
CA ILE A 11 4.65 -20.93 -2.73
C ILE A 11 5.17 -19.61 -2.11
N MET A 12 4.53 -18.49 -2.47
CA MET A 12 4.83 -17.18 -1.91
C MET A 12 3.66 -16.67 -1.09
N THR A 13 3.94 -16.26 0.14
CA THR A 13 2.98 -15.62 1.03
C THR A 13 2.68 -14.19 0.57
N THR A 14 1.49 -13.67 0.89
CA THR A 14 1.08 -12.27 0.62
C THR A 14 2.17 -11.26 1.03
N GLY A 15 2.74 -11.38 2.24
CA GLY A 15 3.79 -10.45 2.69
C GLY A 15 5.09 -10.50 1.87
N LYS A 16 5.40 -11.61 1.20
CA LYS A 16 6.55 -11.70 0.28
C LYS A 16 6.24 -10.98 -1.03
N CYS A 17 5.03 -11.11 -1.53
CA CYS A 17 4.54 -10.35 -2.69
C CYS A 17 4.55 -8.84 -2.41
N ILE A 18 4.01 -8.39 -1.27
CA ILE A 18 4.04 -6.98 -0.87
C ILE A 18 5.49 -6.48 -0.77
N LYS A 19 6.40 -7.27 -0.18
CA LYS A 19 7.82 -6.89 -0.08
C LYS A 19 8.45 -6.65 -1.46
N LEU A 20 8.14 -7.48 -2.45
CA LEU A 20 8.63 -7.28 -3.81
C LEU A 20 8.10 -5.97 -4.40
N MET A 21 6.80 -5.71 -4.31
CA MET A 21 6.20 -4.47 -4.82
C MET A 21 6.78 -3.22 -4.14
N VAL A 22 7.06 -3.28 -2.83
CA VAL A 22 7.78 -2.20 -2.12
C VAL A 22 9.20 -2.03 -2.68
N ILE A 23 9.94 -3.12 -2.94
CA ILE A 23 11.27 -3.05 -3.56
C ILE A 23 11.20 -2.47 -4.98
N ASN A 24 10.18 -2.83 -5.77
CA ASN A 24 9.94 -2.25 -7.10
C ASN A 24 9.72 -0.73 -6.99
N GLY A 25 8.84 -0.30 -6.08
CA GLY A 25 8.57 1.12 -5.82
C GLY A 25 9.79 1.91 -5.33
N LEU A 26 10.66 1.30 -4.53
CA LEU A 26 11.91 1.93 -4.05
C LEU A 26 13.05 1.91 -5.09
N GLY A 27 12.98 1.03 -6.09
CA GLY A 27 14.08 0.70 -6.99
C GLY A 27 14.28 1.64 -8.19
N PHE A 28 13.62 2.80 -8.21
CA PHE A 28 13.68 3.85 -9.26
C PHE A 28 13.28 3.42 -10.69
N THR A 29 13.00 2.13 -10.91
CA THR A 29 12.42 1.59 -12.14
C THR A 29 10.97 1.27 -11.79
N SER A 30 10.08 2.25 -11.88
CA SER A 30 8.63 2.06 -11.65
C SER A 30 8.06 1.13 -12.72
N CYS A 31 8.36 -0.16 -12.60
CA CYS A 31 8.01 -1.18 -13.56
C CYS A 31 6.55 -1.56 -13.34
N PRO A 32 5.68 -1.48 -14.35
CA PRO A 32 4.30 -1.91 -14.22
C PRO A 32 4.19 -3.37 -13.76
N LEU A 33 3.15 -3.70 -12.99
CA LEU A 33 2.93 -5.04 -12.42
C LEU A 33 2.98 -6.17 -13.48
N TYR A 34 2.54 -5.90 -14.71
CA TYR A 34 2.56 -6.89 -15.79
C TYR A 34 3.97 -7.18 -16.35
N LEU A 35 4.98 -6.35 -16.04
CA LEU A 35 6.39 -6.56 -16.41
C LEU A 35 7.24 -7.08 -15.24
N GLU A 36 6.65 -7.29 -14.06
CA GLU A 36 7.42 -7.65 -12.86
C GLU A 36 8.13 -9.00 -12.98
N ALA A 37 7.57 -9.98 -13.70
CA ALA A 37 8.25 -11.26 -13.95
C ALA A 37 9.60 -11.05 -14.67
N GLN A 38 9.67 -10.12 -15.63
CA GLN A 38 10.90 -9.79 -16.34
C GLN A 38 11.87 -9.00 -15.46
N LEU A 39 11.34 -8.05 -14.67
CA LEU A 39 12.13 -7.27 -13.72
C LEU A 39 12.88 -8.20 -12.77
N TYR A 40 12.15 -9.11 -12.12
CA TYR A 40 12.70 -9.98 -11.07
C TYR A 40 13.54 -11.14 -11.59
N ALA A 41 13.44 -11.52 -12.86
CA ALA A 41 14.36 -12.49 -13.47
C ALA A 41 15.83 -12.04 -13.36
N SER A 42 16.07 -10.72 -13.39
CA SER A 42 17.42 -10.14 -13.25
C SER A 42 17.84 -9.84 -11.80
N LYS A 43 16.97 -10.09 -10.81
CA LYS A 43 17.21 -9.74 -9.40
C LYS A 43 17.42 -10.99 -8.55
N PRO A 44 18.20 -10.90 -7.45
CA PRO A 44 18.43 -12.04 -6.57
C PRO A 44 17.23 -12.28 -5.63
N VAL A 45 16.07 -12.66 -6.19
CA VAL A 45 14.79 -12.85 -5.47
C VAL A 45 14.94 -13.86 -4.33
N GLU A 46 15.67 -14.95 -4.56
CA GLU A 46 15.93 -16.01 -3.59
C GLU A 46 16.71 -15.49 -2.37
N ARG A 47 17.60 -14.52 -2.59
CA ARG A 47 18.36 -13.87 -1.51
C ARG A 47 17.48 -12.90 -0.72
N LEU A 48 16.54 -12.23 -1.37
CA LEU A 48 15.66 -11.22 -0.76
C LEU A 48 14.47 -11.84 -0.01
N LEU A 49 13.92 -12.94 -0.52
CA LEU A 49 12.70 -13.58 -0.01
C LEU A 49 12.91 -14.95 0.63
N GLY A 50 14.11 -15.53 0.47
CA GLY A 50 14.47 -16.86 0.92
C GLY A 50 14.54 -17.87 -0.24
N ARG A 51 15.37 -18.91 -0.06
CA ARG A 51 15.77 -19.87 -1.11
C ARG A 51 14.62 -20.60 -1.81
N ALA A 52 13.46 -20.73 -1.16
CA ALA A 52 12.28 -21.37 -1.73
C ALA A 52 11.51 -20.48 -2.73
N CYS A 53 11.76 -19.16 -2.71
CA CYS A 53 11.07 -18.20 -3.57
C CYS A 53 11.96 -17.87 -4.76
N LYS A 54 11.85 -18.68 -5.81
CA LYS A 54 12.54 -18.43 -7.06
C LYS A 54 11.90 -17.30 -7.88
N SER A 55 12.69 -16.60 -8.69
CA SER A 55 12.20 -15.53 -9.56
C SER A 55 11.09 -15.98 -10.53
N GLU A 56 11.12 -17.24 -11.01
CA GLU A 56 10.11 -17.76 -11.94
C GLU A 56 8.73 -17.93 -11.28
N ASN A 57 8.67 -17.88 -9.94
CA ASN A 57 7.42 -17.94 -9.20
C ASN A 57 6.73 -16.58 -9.05
N VAL A 58 7.34 -15.50 -9.53
CA VAL A 58 6.78 -14.15 -9.48
C VAL A 58 5.93 -13.93 -10.73
N SER A 59 4.62 -13.79 -10.55
CA SER A 59 3.68 -13.50 -11.64
C SER A 59 2.77 -12.33 -11.27
N GLY A 60 2.34 -11.56 -12.28
CA GLY A 60 1.39 -10.46 -12.12
C GLY A 60 0.11 -10.90 -11.41
N ASP A 61 -0.45 -12.06 -11.76
CA ASP A 61 -1.65 -12.61 -11.10
C ASP A 61 -1.45 -12.83 -9.60
N ARG A 62 -0.27 -13.29 -9.20
CA ARG A 62 0.02 -13.55 -7.78
C ARG A 62 0.16 -12.26 -6.99
N LEU A 63 0.74 -11.24 -7.62
CA LEU A 63 0.89 -9.90 -7.03
C LEU A 63 -0.48 -9.20 -6.94
N GLY A 64 -1.30 -9.31 -7.98
CA GLY A 64 -2.69 -8.85 -7.99
C GLY A 64 -3.51 -9.49 -6.86
N ARG A 65 -3.51 -10.82 -6.76
CA ARG A 65 -4.17 -11.53 -5.65
C ARG A 65 -3.63 -11.15 -4.26
N ALA A 66 -2.38 -10.71 -4.17
CA ALA A 66 -1.84 -10.21 -2.91
C ALA A 66 -2.45 -8.85 -2.53
N LEU A 67 -2.64 -7.96 -3.52
CA LEU A 67 -3.34 -6.69 -3.35
C LEU A 67 -4.83 -6.90 -3.01
N ASP A 68 -5.50 -7.83 -3.70
CA ASP A 68 -6.91 -8.18 -3.42
C ASP A 68 -7.07 -8.62 -1.96
N ARG A 69 -6.18 -9.50 -1.47
CA ARG A 69 -6.18 -9.94 -0.07
C ARG A 69 -5.91 -8.81 0.92
N CYS A 70 -5.10 -7.82 0.54
CA CYS A 70 -4.88 -6.63 1.36
C CYS A 70 -6.14 -5.77 1.42
N TYR A 71 -6.83 -5.60 0.29
CA TYR A 71 -8.09 -4.88 0.21
C TYR A 71 -9.19 -5.57 1.02
N GLU A 72 -9.38 -6.89 0.85
CA GLU A 72 -10.35 -7.70 1.59
C GLU A 72 -10.15 -7.64 3.11
N TYR A 73 -8.90 -7.57 3.57
CA TYR A 73 -8.59 -7.41 4.99
C TYR A 73 -8.85 -5.98 5.51
N GLY A 74 -8.69 -4.98 4.65
CA GLY A 74 -8.78 -3.56 4.98
C GLY A 74 -7.41 -2.88 5.03
N CYS A 75 -7.17 -1.97 4.08
CA CYS A 75 -5.91 -1.24 3.96
C CYS A 75 -5.57 -0.43 5.22
N ASP A 76 -6.56 0.24 5.81
CA ASP A 76 -6.38 1.08 7.00
C ASP A 76 -5.94 0.25 8.22
N ALA A 77 -6.52 -0.94 8.39
CA ALA A 77 -6.16 -1.86 9.45
C ALA A 77 -4.74 -2.41 9.27
N ILE A 78 -4.34 -2.71 8.03
CA ILE A 78 -2.96 -3.13 7.72
C ILE A 78 -1.98 -2.00 8.02
N PHE A 79 -2.30 -0.79 7.53
CA PHE A 79 -1.47 0.38 7.69
C PHE A 79 -1.24 0.71 9.16
N SER A 80 -2.33 0.83 9.94
CA SER A 80 -2.28 1.10 11.38
C SER A 80 -1.43 0.08 12.13
N ALA A 81 -1.60 -1.19 11.80
CA ALA A 81 -0.86 -2.27 12.45
C ALA A 81 0.65 -2.22 12.13
N ILE A 82 1.02 -1.89 10.87
CA ILE A 82 2.42 -1.68 10.47
C ILE A 82 3.00 -0.44 11.15
N ALA A 83 2.27 0.67 11.17
CA ALA A 83 2.68 1.93 11.79
C ALA A 83 2.95 1.77 13.29
N LEU A 84 2.04 1.12 14.02
CA LEU A 84 2.22 0.82 15.44
C LEU A 84 3.44 -0.06 15.70
N GLN A 85 3.66 -1.07 14.84
CA GLN A 85 4.84 -1.93 14.95
C GLN A 85 6.13 -1.14 14.68
N ALA A 86 6.15 -0.25 13.69
CA ALA A 86 7.27 0.63 13.42
C ALA A 86 7.54 1.56 14.62
N CYS A 87 6.50 2.19 15.16
CA CYS A 87 6.61 3.05 16.33
C CYS A 87 7.19 2.32 17.54
N SER A 88 6.76 1.08 17.80
CA SER A 88 7.32 0.25 18.87
C SER A 88 8.78 -0.13 18.61
N LYS A 89 9.14 -0.42 17.36
CA LYS A 89 10.50 -0.84 17.00
C LYS A 89 11.51 0.31 17.09
N PHE A 90 11.09 1.51 16.72
CA PHE A 90 11.94 2.70 16.70
C PHE A 90 11.74 3.62 17.92
N ASN A 91 10.94 3.20 18.90
CA ASN A 91 10.61 3.97 20.11
C ASN A 91 10.04 5.37 19.83
N VAL A 92 9.21 5.50 18.79
CA VAL A 92 8.60 6.77 18.38
C VAL A 92 7.65 7.27 19.47
N ASN A 93 7.84 8.52 19.88
CA ASN A 93 6.98 9.19 20.84
C ASN A 93 5.65 9.60 20.19
N LYS A 94 4.53 9.12 20.78
CA LYS A 94 3.16 9.32 20.27
C LYS A 94 2.32 10.22 21.18
N LYS A 95 2.96 10.94 22.13
CA LYS A 95 2.27 11.79 23.11
C LYS A 95 1.46 12.89 22.45
N PHE A 96 2.02 13.48 21.40
CA PHE A 96 1.35 14.49 20.58
C PHE A 96 1.21 13.95 19.16
N GLN A 97 0.05 14.22 18.57
CA GLN A 97 -0.35 13.73 17.27
C GLN A 97 -0.94 14.89 16.47
N HIS A 98 -0.57 14.98 15.21
CA HIS A 98 -1.09 15.98 14.28
C HIS A 98 -2.03 15.29 13.31
N LEU A 99 -3.27 15.77 13.26
CA LEU A 99 -4.24 15.38 12.25
C LEU A 99 -4.32 16.48 11.21
N ASP A 100 -4.08 16.13 9.96
CA ASP A 100 -4.31 17.02 8.83
C ASP A 100 -5.09 16.30 7.74
N THR A 101 -5.74 17.07 6.88
CA THR A 101 -6.54 16.55 5.78
C THR A 101 -6.17 17.24 4.48
N THR A 102 -5.92 16.43 3.46
CA THR A 102 -5.64 16.87 2.10
C THR A 102 -6.63 16.28 1.11
N SER A 103 -6.84 16.95 -0.01
CA SER A 103 -7.67 16.49 -1.11
C SER A 103 -6.79 15.97 -2.23
N MET A 104 -7.16 14.88 -2.88
CA MET A 104 -6.55 14.42 -4.12
C MET A 104 -7.58 14.46 -5.25
N SER A 105 -7.28 15.23 -6.30
CA SER A 105 -8.11 15.29 -7.50
C SER A 105 -7.85 14.09 -8.42
N VAL A 106 -8.93 13.58 -9.02
CA VAL A 106 -8.90 12.43 -9.93
C VAL A 106 -9.59 12.76 -11.25
N GLN A 107 -9.25 12.00 -12.29
CA GLN A 107 -9.80 12.14 -13.63
C GLN A 107 -10.45 10.82 -14.04
N GLY A 108 -11.67 10.88 -14.56
CA GLY A 108 -12.43 9.71 -14.97
C GLY A 108 -13.87 9.75 -14.50
N GLN A 109 -14.66 8.77 -14.94
CA GLN A 109 -16.03 8.60 -14.52
C GLN A 109 -16.08 7.65 -13.33
N TYR A 110 -16.26 8.22 -12.14
CA TYR A 110 -16.41 7.46 -10.90
C TYR A 110 -17.89 7.42 -10.53
N SER A 111 -18.54 6.28 -10.75
CA SER A 111 -19.88 6.01 -10.24
C SER A 111 -19.78 5.47 -8.81
N SER A 112 -20.50 6.08 -7.88
CA SER A 112 -20.66 5.55 -6.53
C SER A 112 -22.03 4.90 -6.40
N GLU A 113 -22.07 3.65 -5.94
CA GLU A 113 -23.31 3.00 -5.51
C GLU A 113 -23.65 3.31 -4.04
N GLU A 114 -22.72 3.95 -3.31
CA GLU A 114 -22.89 4.35 -1.92
C GLU A 114 -23.72 5.63 -1.79
N GLN A 115 -24.46 5.75 -0.67
CA GLN A 115 -25.31 6.89 -0.35
C GLN A 115 -24.52 8.20 -0.20
N VAL A 116 -23.25 8.11 0.19
CA VAL A 116 -22.30 9.24 0.22
C VAL A 116 -21.11 8.84 -0.66
N PRO A 117 -20.90 9.51 -1.82
CA PRO A 117 -19.81 9.16 -2.71
C PRO A 117 -18.45 9.52 -2.10
N ILE A 118 -17.55 8.53 -2.05
CA ILE A 118 -16.14 8.73 -1.61
C ILE A 118 -15.40 9.69 -2.54
N ILE A 119 -15.71 9.64 -3.85
CA ILE A 119 -15.14 10.50 -4.89
C ILE A 119 -16.24 11.42 -5.42
N THR A 120 -16.10 12.73 -5.21
CA THR A 120 -17.11 13.73 -5.61
C THR A 120 -16.50 15.11 -5.85
N PHE A 121 -17.28 16.05 -6.36
CA PHE A 121 -16.87 17.45 -6.48
C PHE A 121 -16.87 18.14 -5.11
N GLY A 122 -15.97 19.09 -4.92
CA GLY A 122 -15.93 19.89 -3.71
C GLY A 122 -14.96 21.06 -3.81
N HIS A 123 -14.62 21.65 -2.66
CA HIS A 123 -13.65 22.73 -2.60
C HIS A 123 -12.24 22.18 -2.89
N SER A 124 -11.66 22.58 -4.02
CA SER A 124 -10.30 22.19 -4.43
C SER A 124 -9.29 23.23 -3.96
N LYS A 125 -8.31 22.81 -3.12
CA LYS A 125 -7.19 23.67 -2.69
C LYS A 125 -6.25 24.01 -3.87
N ASP A 126 -6.25 23.18 -4.91
CA ASP A 126 -5.45 23.35 -6.12
C ASP A 126 -6.19 24.13 -7.23
N TYR A 127 -7.30 24.78 -6.89
CA TYR A 127 -8.12 25.58 -7.81
C TYR A 127 -8.65 24.80 -9.03
N ARG A 128 -8.95 23.50 -8.84
CA ARG A 128 -9.56 22.61 -9.85
C ARG A 128 -10.95 22.13 -9.45
N PRO A 129 -11.95 23.02 -9.37
CA PRO A 129 -13.33 22.66 -9.02
C PRO A 129 -14.01 21.79 -10.09
N ASP A 130 -13.42 21.71 -11.28
CA ASP A 130 -13.86 20.89 -12.41
C ASP A 130 -13.52 19.40 -12.26
N LEU A 131 -12.69 19.03 -11.29
CA LEU A 131 -12.29 17.65 -11.04
C LEU A 131 -13.03 17.09 -9.83
N THR A 132 -13.36 15.79 -9.91
CA THR A 132 -13.77 15.05 -8.72
C THR A 132 -12.53 14.80 -7.84
N GLN A 133 -12.76 14.64 -6.55
CA GLN A 133 -11.71 14.48 -5.56
C GLN A 133 -12.16 13.55 -4.43
N PHE A 134 -11.19 13.02 -3.71
CA PHE A 134 -11.40 12.36 -2.43
C PHE A 134 -10.51 13.01 -1.37
N MET A 135 -10.91 12.87 -0.11
CA MET A 135 -10.17 13.42 1.03
C MET A 135 -9.33 12.30 1.67
N ILE A 136 -8.08 12.62 1.96
CA ILE A 136 -7.20 11.80 2.80
C ILE A 136 -7.02 12.54 4.10
N SER A 137 -7.28 11.86 5.20
CA SER A 137 -6.99 12.33 6.55
C SER A 137 -5.88 11.45 7.12
N LEU A 138 -4.84 12.05 7.69
CA LEU A 138 -3.69 11.32 8.22
C LEU A 138 -3.32 11.86 9.59
N ILE A 139 -3.11 10.95 10.55
CA ILE A 139 -2.55 11.24 11.86
C ILE A 139 -1.06 10.92 11.83
N CYS A 140 -0.21 11.90 12.17
CA CYS A 140 1.23 11.72 12.29
C CYS A 140 1.71 11.95 13.73
N SER A 141 2.77 11.25 14.15
CA SER A 141 3.45 11.55 15.42
C SER A 141 4.23 12.86 15.32
N GLN A 142 4.27 13.64 16.41
CA GLN A 142 5.17 14.80 16.49
C GLN A 142 6.65 14.40 16.32
N ASP A 143 6.99 13.21 16.78
CA ASP A 143 8.35 12.66 16.67
C ASP A 143 8.56 12.05 15.29
N GLY A 144 9.25 12.80 14.41
CA GLY A 144 9.64 12.35 13.07
C GLY A 144 8.52 12.23 12.05
N ASP A 145 7.35 12.81 12.31
CA ASP A 145 6.17 12.83 11.43
C ASP A 145 5.76 11.43 10.93
N VAL A 146 5.91 10.42 11.80
CA VAL A 146 5.61 9.04 11.45
C VAL A 146 4.09 8.87 11.30
N PRO A 147 3.61 8.43 10.13
CA PRO A 147 2.18 8.19 9.93
C PRO A 147 1.67 7.07 10.86
N LEU A 148 0.51 7.30 11.47
CA LEU A 148 -0.09 6.42 12.50
C LEU A 148 -1.43 5.81 12.05
N LEU A 149 -2.28 6.63 11.40
CA LEU A 149 -3.62 6.27 10.95
C LEU A 149 -4.02 7.12 9.74
#